data_AF-A0AAW8IHT8-F1
#
_entry.id   AF-A0AAW8IHT8-F1
#
_cell.length_a   1.000
_cell.length_b   1.000
_cell.length_c   1.000
_cell.angle_alpha   90.00
_cell.angle_beta   90.00
_cell.angle_gamma   90.00
#
_symmetry.space_group_name_H-M   'P 1'
#
loop_
_entity.id
_entity.type
_entity.pdbx_description
1 polymer ?
#
loop_
_entity_poly.entity_id
_entity_poly.type
_entity_poly.pdbx_seq_one_letter_code
_entity_poly.pdbx_strand_id
1 'polypeptide(L)'
;MKPSTQLQYNYDVNLKGDKIVMTNFKDTAVPIIIYDKNKFNTKDFYFSYVLKSNGEISHLVDIKSYNYEVTGPNGFVRKFKGSKSPELQVTLFCNLYKNEVDVTLTNISKNTLHIGLENQYDGNKKDFTLNASLDEKITINLDKTKGWYDLKIKSNSNSWHFVGRIESGKR
;
A
#
# COMPACT_ATOMS: atom_id res chain seq x y z
N MET A 1 22.70 -0.32 -28.33
CA MET A 1 22.48 -0.41 -26.87
C MET A 1 21.28 -1.29 -26.62
N LYS A 2 21.40 -2.37 -25.84
CA LYS A 2 20.22 -3.09 -25.36
C LYS A 2 19.46 -2.13 -24.43
N PRO A 3 18.13 -1.97 -24.56
CA PRO A 3 17.34 -1.22 -23.59
C PRO A 3 17.58 -1.81 -22.20
N SER A 4 17.74 -0.98 -21.17
CA SER A 4 17.74 -1.51 -19.80
C SER A 4 16.39 -2.18 -19.55
N THR A 5 16.40 -3.47 -19.27
CA THR A 5 15.23 -4.16 -18.75
C THR A 5 15.07 -3.72 -17.30
N GLN A 6 14.01 -2.98 -16.97
CA GLN A 6 13.67 -2.71 -15.57
C GLN A 6 13.56 -4.04 -14.83
N LEU A 7 14.13 -4.11 -13.63
CA LEU A 7 14.02 -5.27 -12.77
C LEU A 7 12.56 -5.42 -12.36
N GLN A 8 11.98 -6.57 -12.68
CA GLN A 8 10.62 -6.89 -12.26
C GLN A 8 10.60 -7.21 -10.77
N TYR A 9 10.13 -6.25 -9.98
CA TYR A 9 9.87 -6.45 -8.57
C TYR A 9 8.44 -6.96 -8.34
N ASN A 10 8.28 -7.88 -7.39
CA ASN A 10 6.98 -8.25 -6.86
C ASN A 10 7.11 -8.44 -5.34
N TYR A 11 6.66 -7.43 -4.61
CA TYR A 11 6.67 -7.41 -3.14
C TYR A 11 5.45 -6.64 -2.65
N ASP A 12 5.01 -6.95 -1.43
CA ASP A 12 3.93 -6.26 -0.75
C ASP A 12 4.46 -5.51 0.47
N VAL A 13 3.83 -4.38 0.77
CA VAL A 13 4.06 -3.63 2.00
C VAL A 13 2.70 -3.18 2.51
N ASN A 14 2.36 -3.61 3.73
CA ASN A 14 1.05 -3.34 4.29
C ASN A 14 1.07 -3.16 5.81
N LEU A 15 0.15 -2.34 6.31
CA LEU A 15 -0.09 -2.17 7.74
C LEU A 15 -1.01 -3.32 8.23
N LYS A 16 -0.47 -4.18 9.09
CA LYS A 16 -1.17 -5.30 9.71
C LYS A 16 -1.05 -5.17 11.23
N GLY A 17 -2.16 -4.84 11.90
CA GLY A 17 -2.14 -4.55 13.32
C GLY A 17 -1.20 -3.38 13.66
N ASP A 18 -0.24 -3.63 14.53
CA ASP A 18 0.78 -2.68 14.99
C ASP A 18 2.09 -2.76 14.18
N LYS A 19 2.06 -3.36 12.98
CA LYS A 19 3.26 -3.56 12.16
C LYS A 19 3.05 -3.17 10.70
N ILE A 20 4.07 -2.57 10.11
CA ILE A 20 4.25 -2.57 8.67
C ILE A 20 4.97 -3.86 8.30
N VAL A 21 4.28 -4.75 7.61
CA VAL A 21 4.82 -6.03 7.12
C VAL A 21 5.24 -5.84 5.66
N MET A 22 6.45 -6.28 5.34
CA MET A 22 7.04 -6.22 4.01
C MET A 22 7.39 -7.65 3.58
N THR A 23 6.87 -8.10 2.44
CA THR A 23 7.04 -9.48 1.95
C THR A 23 7.53 -9.45 0.50
N ASN A 24 8.62 -10.13 0.20
CA ASN A 24 9.14 -10.29 -1.17
C ASN A 24 8.67 -11.61 -1.76
N PHE A 25 8.20 -11.58 -3.01
CA PHE A 25 7.73 -12.77 -3.72
C PHE A 25 8.65 -13.16 -4.89
N LYS A 26 9.85 -12.57 -4.98
CA LYS A 26 10.84 -12.80 -6.03
C LYS A 26 12.19 -13.14 -5.43
N ASP A 27 13.07 -13.65 -6.29
CA ASP A 27 14.43 -14.02 -5.92
C ASP A 27 15.42 -12.85 -5.88
N THR A 28 14.99 -11.68 -6.37
CA THR A 28 15.80 -10.45 -6.32
C THR A 28 15.52 -9.71 -5.02
N ALA A 29 16.58 -9.31 -4.32
CA ALA A 29 16.44 -8.50 -3.10
C ALA A 29 15.88 -7.11 -3.42
N VAL A 30 15.08 -6.57 -2.51
CA VAL A 30 14.39 -5.29 -2.68
C VAL A 30 14.86 -4.31 -1.60
N PRO A 31 15.44 -3.15 -1.96
CA PRO A 31 15.69 -2.08 -1.01
C PRO A 31 14.38 -1.38 -0.65
N ILE A 32 14.10 -1.23 0.63
CA ILE A 32 12.92 -0.53 1.15
C ILE A 32 13.38 0.50 2.19
N ILE A 33 12.83 1.71 2.11
CA ILE A 33 13.06 2.74 3.12
C ILE A 33 11.71 3.10 3.76
N ILE A 34 11.66 3.07 5.08
CA ILE A 34 10.52 3.53 5.87
C ILE A 34 10.89 4.86 6.53
N TYR A 35 9.99 5.83 6.43
CA TYR A 35 10.07 7.11 7.11
C TYR A 35 8.95 7.21 8.14
N ASP A 36 9.29 7.52 9.39
CA ASP A 36 8.35 7.96 10.42
C ASP A 36 8.25 9.50 10.38
N LYS A 37 7.19 9.99 9.74
CA LYS A 37 6.99 11.43 9.53
C LYS A 37 6.64 12.18 10.81
N ASN A 38 6.19 11.48 11.85
CA ASN A 38 5.99 12.09 13.17
C ASN A 38 7.32 12.38 13.86
N LYS A 39 8.42 11.76 13.40
CA LYS A 39 9.76 11.85 14.01
C LYS A 39 10.78 12.61 13.17
N PHE A 40 10.39 13.36 12.14
CA PHE A 40 11.30 14.10 11.25
C PHE A 40 12.26 15.06 11.96
N ASN A 41 11.97 15.48 13.19
CA ASN A 41 12.83 16.30 14.03
C ASN A 41 13.81 15.48 14.91
N THR A 42 13.79 14.16 14.82
CA THR A 42 14.68 13.25 15.55
C THR A 42 15.62 12.53 14.58
N LYS A 43 16.61 11.80 15.11
CA LYS A 43 17.57 11.04 14.28
C LYS A 43 17.00 9.71 13.77
N ASP A 44 15.97 9.18 14.44
CA ASP A 44 15.41 7.85 14.21
C ASP A 44 14.14 7.90 13.34
N PHE A 45 14.13 8.85 12.38
CA PHE A 45 12.99 9.11 11.51
C PHE A 45 12.98 8.25 10.25
N TYR A 46 14.08 7.54 9.95
CA TYR A 46 14.19 6.69 8.77
C TYR A 46 14.82 5.33 9.11
N PHE A 47 14.39 4.31 8.39
CA PHE A 47 14.85 2.94 8.53
C PHE A 47 15.07 2.34 7.15
N SER A 48 16.26 1.81 6.90
CA SER A 48 16.61 1.16 5.64
C SER A 48 16.60 -0.35 5.82
N TYR A 49 15.93 -1.04 4.91
CA TYR A 49 15.79 -2.49 4.90
C TYR A 49 16.20 -3.06 3.55
N VAL A 50 16.76 -4.26 3.58
CA VAL A 50 16.95 -5.10 2.39
C VAL A 50 16.08 -6.34 2.55
N LEU A 51 15.01 -6.39 1.77
CA LEU A 51 14.08 -7.50 1.76
C LEU A 51 14.68 -8.63 0.91
N LYS A 52 15.15 -9.69 1.56
CA LYS A 52 15.78 -10.84 0.90
C LYS A 52 14.79 -11.58 -0.01
N SER A 53 15.32 -12.43 -0.89
CA SER A 53 14.52 -13.36 -1.71
C SER A 53 13.52 -14.11 -0.85
N ASN A 54 12.25 -14.11 -1.27
CA ASN A 54 11.14 -14.83 -0.61
C ASN A 54 11.02 -14.54 0.91
N GLY A 55 11.56 -13.41 1.36
CA GLY A 55 11.65 -13.05 2.77
C GLY A 55 10.50 -12.16 3.22
N GLU A 56 10.21 -12.22 4.52
CA GLU A 56 9.30 -11.31 5.20
C GLU A 56 10.01 -10.65 6.38
N ILE A 57 9.81 -9.34 6.54
CA ILE A 57 10.26 -8.56 7.69
C ILE A 57 9.14 -7.65 8.15
N SER A 58 9.18 -7.22 9.41
CA SER A 58 8.19 -6.30 9.97
C SER A 58 8.83 -5.13 10.70
N HIS A 59 8.21 -3.96 10.60
CA HIS A 59 8.56 -2.75 11.34
C HIS A 59 7.42 -2.41 12.32
N LEU A 60 7.74 -2.22 13.60
CA LEU A 60 6.75 -1.86 14.62
C LEU A 60 6.25 -0.42 14.43
N VAL A 61 4.96 -0.21 14.66
CA VAL A 61 4.25 1.06 14.49
C VAL A 61 3.55 1.41 15.81
N ASP A 62 3.71 2.64 16.27
CA ASP A 62 2.83 3.18 17.31
C ASP A 62 1.44 3.43 16.72
N ILE A 63 0.60 2.42 16.77
CA ILE A 63 -0.71 2.43 16.13
C ILE A 63 -1.69 3.43 16.76
N LYS A 64 -1.35 4.01 17.92
CA LYS A 64 -2.15 5.07 18.55
C LYS A 64 -2.01 6.40 17.81
N SER A 65 -0.88 6.67 17.18
CA SER A 65 -0.66 7.86 16.36
C SER A 65 0.53 7.63 15.41
N TYR A 66 0.23 7.53 14.12
CA TYR A 66 1.20 7.11 13.12
C TYR A 66 1.10 7.94 11.84
N ASN A 67 2.24 8.14 11.20
CA ASN A 67 2.34 8.78 9.89
C ASN A 67 3.60 8.25 9.21
N TYR A 68 3.47 7.11 8.54
CA TYR A 68 4.58 6.43 7.89
C TYR A 68 4.52 6.57 6.38
N GLU A 69 5.68 6.69 5.77
CA GLU A 69 5.86 6.65 4.33
C GLU A 69 6.93 5.61 3.99
N VAL A 70 6.53 4.60 3.22
CA VAL A 70 7.42 3.53 2.76
C VAL A 70 7.68 3.73 1.28
N THR A 71 8.95 3.73 0.90
CA THR A 71 9.39 3.88 -0.49
C THR A 71 10.19 2.65 -0.90
N GLY A 72 10.02 2.27 -2.16
CA GLY A 72 10.76 1.18 -2.78
C GLY A 72 11.06 1.48 -4.25
N PRO A 73 11.70 0.54 -4.96
CA PRO A 73 12.02 0.72 -6.37
C PRO A 73 10.80 0.94 -7.26
N ASN A 74 11.06 1.40 -8.49
CA ASN A 74 10.09 1.55 -9.58
C ASN A 74 8.82 2.37 -9.21
N GLY A 75 9.00 3.41 -8.38
CA GLY A 75 7.93 4.34 -8.01
C GLY A 75 6.94 3.80 -6.99
N PHE A 76 7.29 2.72 -6.29
CA PHE A 76 6.47 2.16 -5.22
C PHE A 76 6.46 3.09 -3.99
N VAL A 77 5.26 3.46 -3.56
CA VAL A 77 5.04 4.18 -2.30
C VAL A 77 3.85 3.59 -1.56
N ARG A 78 3.98 3.48 -0.24
CA ARG A 78 2.85 3.27 0.69
C ARG A 78 2.87 4.36 1.73
N LYS A 79 1.73 4.99 2.00
CA LYS A 79 1.59 5.87 3.17
C LYS A 79 0.51 5.35 4.07
N PHE A 80 0.80 5.32 5.37
CA PHE A 80 -0.11 4.89 6.41
C PHE A 80 -0.18 6.01 7.43
N LYS A 81 -1.37 6.56 7.67
CA LYS A 81 -1.54 7.64 8.64
C LYS A 81 -2.79 7.43 9.46
N GLY A 82 -2.71 7.66 10.77
CA GLY A 82 -3.89 7.72 11.62
C GLY A 82 -3.59 8.22 13.03
N SER A 83 -4.64 8.65 13.73
CA SER A 83 -4.58 9.11 15.14
C SER A 83 -5.25 8.16 16.13
N LYS A 84 -5.63 6.96 15.67
CA LYS A 84 -6.17 5.84 16.44
C LYS A 84 -5.85 4.53 15.72
N SER A 85 -6.00 3.40 16.40
CA SER A 85 -5.91 2.08 15.77
C SER A 85 -6.92 1.95 14.63
N PRO A 86 -6.53 1.45 13.45
CA PRO A 86 -7.44 1.32 12.32
C PRO A 86 -8.48 0.23 12.60
N GLU A 87 -9.74 0.55 12.33
CA GLU A 87 -10.88 -0.37 12.34
C GLU A 87 -11.12 -1.03 10.97
N LEU A 88 -10.36 -0.58 9.96
CA LEU A 88 -10.38 -1.07 8.60
C LEU A 88 -9.03 -1.70 8.27
N GLN A 89 -9.04 -2.92 7.75
CA GLN A 89 -7.89 -3.52 7.09
C GLN A 89 -7.98 -3.26 5.58
N VAL A 90 -6.88 -2.81 4.98
CA VAL A 90 -6.82 -2.53 3.54
C VAL A 90 -5.70 -3.37 2.94
N THR A 91 -5.99 -4.14 1.91
CA THR A 91 -4.98 -4.88 1.14
C THR A 91 -5.10 -4.52 -0.33
N LEU A 92 -3.97 -4.47 -1.03
CA LEU A 92 -3.91 -4.24 -2.47
C LEU A 92 -3.11 -5.37 -3.10
N PHE A 93 -3.76 -6.10 -4.00
CA PHE A 93 -3.13 -7.15 -4.79
C PHE A 93 -2.93 -6.68 -6.23
N CYS A 94 -1.76 -6.93 -6.80
CA CYS A 94 -1.44 -6.60 -8.18
C CYS A 94 -1.71 -7.81 -9.09
N ASN A 95 -2.72 -7.72 -9.94
CA ASN A 95 -3.02 -8.73 -10.94
C ASN A 95 -2.27 -8.45 -12.25
N LEU A 96 -1.04 -8.98 -12.35
CA LEU A 96 -0.15 -8.76 -13.49
C LEU A 96 -0.74 -9.29 -14.81
N TYR A 97 -1.57 -10.33 -14.78
CA TYR A 97 -2.13 -10.93 -15.98
C TYR A 97 -3.22 -10.05 -16.62
N LYS A 98 -4.06 -9.44 -15.78
CA LYS A 98 -5.19 -8.61 -16.22
C LYS A 98 -4.89 -7.12 -16.29
N ASN A 99 -3.68 -6.72 -15.90
CA ASN A 99 -3.30 -5.32 -15.79
C ASN A 99 -4.21 -4.52 -14.83
N GLU A 100 -4.50 -5.13 -13.68
CA GLU A 100 -5.45 -4.65 -12.68
C GLU A 100 -4.83 -4.63 -11.29
N VAL A 101 -5.39 -3.80 -10.40
CA VAL A 101 -5.18 -3.93 -8.95
C VAL A 101 -6.51 -4.20 -8.26
N ASP A 102 -6.48 -5.14 -7.33
CA ASP A 102 -7.62 -5.53 -6.50
C ASP A 102 -7.41 -4.99 -5.09
N VAL A 103 -8.25 -4.05 -4.67
CA VAL A 103 -8.28 -3.53 -3.30
C VAL A 103 -9.33 -4.29 -2.51
N THR A 104 -8.91 -4.95 -1.44
CA THR A 104 -9.84 -5.56 -0.47
C THR A 104 -9.86 -4.75 0.81
N LEU A 105 -11.07 -4.40 1.25
CA LEU A 105 -11.37 -3.59 2.41
C LEU A 105 -12.16 -4.44 3.38
N THR A 106 -11.60 -4.70 4.56
CA THR A 106 -12.24 -5.54 5.59
C THR A 106 -12.53 -4.71 6.83
N ASN A 107 -13.80 -4.59 7.18
CA ASN A 107 -14.21 -3.93 8.42
C ASN A 107 -14.04 -4.90 9.59
N ILE A 108 -12.99 -4.71 10.39
CA ILE A 108 -12.67 -5.55 11.54
C ILE A 108 -13.35 -5.09 12.84
N SER A 109 -14.20 -4.06 12.76
CA SER A 109 -14.92 -3.51 13.90
C SER A 109 -16.35 -4.06 14.00
N LYS A 110 -17.03 -3.68 15.09
CA LYS A 110 -18.46 -3.96 15.32
C LYS A 110 -19.37 -2.84 14.80
N ASN A 111 -18.82 -1.78 14.24
CA ASN A 111 -19.56 -0.60 13.79
C ASN A 111 -19.55 -0.53 12.26
N THR A 112 -20.55 0.11 11.66
CA THR A 112 -20.50 0.47 10.25
C THR A 112 -19.46 1.57 10.05
N LEU A 113 -18.60 1.42 9.04
CA LEU A 113 -17.56 2.39 8.69
C LEU A 113 -17.96 3.19 7.44
N HIS A 114 -17.60 4.47 7.42
CA HIS A 114 -17.66 5.29 6.22
C HIS A 114 -16.30 5.26 5.51
N ILE A 115 -16.30 4.85 4.25
CA ILE A 115 -15.10 4.67 3.45
C ILE A 115 -15.12 5.66 2.30
N GLY A 116 -14.03 6.41 2.15
CA GLY A 116 -13.76 7.19 0.95
C GLY A 116 -12.60 6.57 0.17
N LEU A 117 -12.81 6.28 -1.11
CA LEU A 117 -11.79 5.85 -2.05
C LEU A 117 -11.65 6.88 -3.17
N GLU A 118 -10.42 7.28 -3.46
CA GLU A 118 -10.10 8.22 -4.52
C GLU A 118 -8.97 7.68 -5.39
N ASN A 119 -9.18 7.64 -6.70
CA ASN A 119 -8.14 7.37 -7.69
C ASN A 119 -7.59 8.70 -8.21
N GLN A 120 -6.29 8.95 -7.98
CA GLN A 120 -5.67 10.24 -8.36
C GLN A 120 -5.44 10.36 -9.88
N TYR A 121 -5.46 9.27 -10.64
CA TYR A 121 -5.20 9.32 -12.08
C TYR A 121 -6.39 9.83 -12.89
N ASP A 122 -7.62 9.48 -12.49
CA ASP A 122 -8.85 9.87 -13.17
C ASP A 122 -9.72 10.83 -12.33
N GLY A 123 -9.35 11.06 -11.06
CA GLY A 123 -10.08 11.90 -10.13
C GLY A 123 -11.37 11.25 -9.59
N ASN A 124 -11.63 9.98 -9.92
CA ASN A 124 -12.84 9.29 -9.49
C ASN A 124 -12.83 9.11 -7.97
N LYS A 125 -13.97 9.44 -7.35
CA LYS A 125 -14.21 9.33 -5.91
C LYS A 125 -15.42 8.43 -5.67
N LYS A 126 -15.28 7.48 -4.75
CA LYS A 126 -16.34 6.59 -4.29
C LYS A 126 -16.42 6.68 -2.78
N ASP A 127 -17.53 7.19 -2.27
CA ASP A 127 -17.86 7.17 -0.85
C ASP A 127 -18.97 6.15 -0.61
N PHE A 128 -18.80 5.30 0.40
CA PHE A 128 -19.76 4.25 0.72
C PHE A 128 -19.62 3.79 2.17
N THR A 129 -20.63 3.06 2.65
CA THR A 129 -20.62 2.45 3.98
C THR A 129 -20.23 0.99 3.89
N LEU A 130 -19.40 0.52 4.81
CA LEU A 130 -19.06 -0.88 4.97
C LEU A 130 -19.57 -1.38 6.33
N ASN A 131 -20.55 -2.29 6.31
CA ASN A 131 -21.14 -2.83 7.54
C ASN A 131 -20.11 -3.61 8.36
N ALA A 132 -20.39 -3.75 9.65
CA ALA A 132 -19.54 -4.49 10.58
C ALA A 132 -19.20 -5.89 10.06
N SER A 133 -17.92 -6.27 10.18
CA SER A 133 -17.43 -7.62 9.81
C SER A 133 -17.64 -8.02 8.35
N LEU A 134 -17.89 -7.06 7.44
CA LEU A 134 -18.00 -7.31 6.00
C LEU A 134 -16.74 -6.88 5.24
N ASP A 135 -16.58 -7.48 4.08
CA ASP A 135 -15.56 -7.17 3.09
C ASP A 135 -16.17 -6.47 1.87
N GLU A 136 -15.42 -5.54 1.29
CA GLU A 136 -15.67 -4.95 -0.03
C GLU A 136 -14.43 -5.16 -0.90
N LYS A 137 -14.65 -5.57 -2.16
CA LYS A 137 -13.59 -5.72 -3.17
C LYS A 137 -13.79 -4.72 -4.29
N ILE A 138 -12.72 -3.99 -4.63
CA ILE A 138 -12.73 -2.97 -5.67
C ILE A 138 -11.58 -3.27 -6.63
N THR A 139 -11.93 -3.62 -7.86
CA THR A 139 -10.97 -3.84 -8.95
C THR A 139 -10.80 -2.58 -9.77
N ILE A 140 -9.55 -2.22 -10.05
CA ILE A 140 -9.20 -1.04 -10.86
C ILE A 140 -8.36 -1.49 -12.03
N ASN A 141 -8.86 -1.25 -13.24
CA ASN A 141 -8.15 -1.49 -14.48
C ASN A 141 -7.12 -0.38 -14.73
N LEU A 142 -5.89 -0.78 -15.11
CA LEU A 142 -4.74 0.11 -15.26
C LEU A 142 -4.30 0.28 -16.72
N ASP A 143 -5.14 -0.09 -17.70
CA ASP A 143 -4.80 0.02 -19.12
C ASP A 143 -4.59 1.48 -19.52
N LYS A 144 -5.49 2.37 -19.07
CA LYS A 144 -5.41 3.81 -19.34
C LYS A 144 -4.20 4.49 -18.69
N THR A 145 -3.68 3.90 -17.61
CA THR A 145 -2.55 4.44 -16.84
C THR A 145 -1.25 3.67 -17.11
N LYS A 146 -1.22 2.77 -18.10
CA LYS A 146 -0.02 1.98 -18.46
C LYS A 146 0.57 1.22 -17.27
N GLY A 147 -0.31 0.66 -16.44
CA GLY A 147 0.02 -0.12 -15.25
C GLY A 147 0.25 0.73 -13.98
N TRP A 148 0.16 2.05 -14.05
CA TRP A 148 0.31 2.90 -12.86
C TRP A 148 -0.97 3.01 -12.04
N TYR A 149 -0.85 3.03 -10.72
CA TYR A 149 -1.96 3.29 -9.81
C TYR A 149 -1.56 4.26 -8.70
N ASP A 150 -2.52 5.07 -8.27
CA ASP A 150 -2.38 6.04 -7.17
C ASP A 150 -3.75 6.15 -6.49
N LEU A 151 -3.89 5.44 -5.37
CA LEU A 151 -5.15 5.21 -4.68
C LEU A 151 -5.06 5.73 -3.24
N LYS A 152 -6.00 6.59 -2.87
CA LYS A 152 -6.17 7.06 -1.49
C LYS A 152 -7.43 6.45 -0.91
N ILE A 153 -7.29 5.79 0.23
CA ILE A 153 -8.40 5.24 1.01
C ILE A 153 -8.43 5.96 2.36
N LYS A 154 -9.62 6.36 2.82
CA LYS A 154 -9.84 7.00 4.10
C LYS A 154 -10.98 6.29 4.84
N SER A 155 -10.82 6.14 6.14
CA SER A 155 -11.87 5.68 7.06
C SER A 155 -11.62 6.30 8.43
N ASN A 156 -12.62 7.02 8.95
CA ASN A 156 -12.53 7.72 10.23
C ASN A 156 -11.25 8.58 10.34
N SER A 157 -10.42 8.31 11.35
CA SER A 157 -9.13 8.97 11.60
C SER A 157 -7.96 8.38 10.83
N ASN A 158 -8.18 7.41 9.93
CA ASN A 158 -7.15 6.61 9.30
C ASN A 158 -7.17 6.79 7.77
N SER A 159 -5.98 6.71 7.17
CA SER A 159 -5.80 6.80 5.74
C SER A 159 -4.65 5.93 5.24
N TRP A 160 -4.85 5.43 4.02
CA TRP A 160 -3.89 4.65 3.27
C TRP A 160 -3.69 5.31 1.91
N HIS A 161 -2.45 5.35 1.44
CA HIS A 161 -2.10 5.86 0.12
C HIS A 161 -1.21 4.83 -0.58
N PHE A 162 -1.74 4.22 -1.64
CA PHE A 162 -1.06 3.19 -2.41
C PHE A 162 -0.66 3.78 -3.76
N VAL A 163 0.65 3.90 -4.00
CA VAL A 163 1.20 4.31 -5.29
C VAL A 163 2.14 3.23 -5.80
N GLY A 164 2.09 2.97 -7.10
CA GLY A 164 3.03 2.06 -7.72
C GLY A 164 2.69 1.79 -9.17
N ARG A 165 3.42 0.84 -9.73
CA ARG A 165 3.22 0.38 -11.10
C ARG A 165 3.28 -1.14 -11.14
N ILE A 166 2.38 -1.75 -11.90
CA ILE A 166 2.52 -3.15 -12.28
C ILE A 166 3.36 -3.27 -13.55
N GLU A 167 4.33 -4.18 -13.53
CA GLU A 167 5.20 -4.46 -14.68
C GLU A 167 4.75 -5.75 -15.36
N SER A 168 3.60 -5.70 -16.05
CA SER A 168 2.95 -6.85 -16.67
C SER A 168 3.66 -7.37 -17.93
N GLY A 169 4.78 -6.77 -18.36
CA GLY A 169 5.51 -7.16 -19.57
C GLY A 169 4.76 -6.93 -20.90
N LYS A 170 3.45 -6.67 -20.85
CA LYS A 170 2.62 -6.27 -21.99
C LYS A 170 3.00 -4.84 -22.40
N ARG A 171 3.62 -4.72 -23.57
CA ARG A 171 3.84 -3.45 -24.27
C ARG A 171 2.78 -3.27 -25.34
#